data_AF-E1ZDN0-F1
#
_entry.id   AF-E1ZDN0-F1
#
_cell.length_a   1.000
_cell.length_b   1.000
_cell.length_c   1.000
_cell.angle_alpha   90.00
_cell.angle_beta   90.00
_cell.angle_gamma   90.00
#
_symmetry.space_group_name_H-M   'P 1'
#
loop_
_entity.id
_entity.type
_entity.pdbx_description
1 polymer ?
#
loop_
_entity_poly.entity_id
_entity_poly.type
_entity_poly.pdbx_seq_one_letter_code
_entity_poly.pdbx_strand_id
1 'polypeptide(L)' 'QRYRVCKPHLQSPAMVVDGVVQRFCQQCGRFHLLREFDGDKRNCRARLQQHNSRRRK' A
#
# COMPACT_ATOMS: atom_id res chain seq x y z
N GLN A 1 -6.81 4.54 -15.67
CA GLN A 1 -6.55 4.71 -14.22
C GLN A 1 -6.97 3.41 -13.51
N ARG A 2 -6.02 2.63 -12.96
CA ARG A 2 -6.26 1.23 -12.49
C ARG A 2 -7.21 1.14 -11.29
N TYR A 3 -7.24 2.18 -10.46
CA TYR A 3 -8.05 2.26 -9.24
C TYR A 3 -8.86 3.54 -9.25
N ARG A 4 -10.05 3.54 -8.64
CA ARG A 4 -10.87 4.76 -8.43
C ARG A 4 -10.30 5.62 -7.31
N VAL A 5 -9.03 6.00 -7.43
CA VAL A 5 -8.27 6.80 -6.48
C VAL A 5 -7.54 7.87 -7.28
N CYS A 6 -7.60 9.14 -6.86
CA CYS A 6 -6.94 10.21 -7.60
C CYS A 6 -5.41 10.17 -7.43
N LYS A 7 -4.67 10.80 -8.35
CA LYS A 7 -3.19 10.76 -8.37
C LYS A 7 -2.55 11.19 -7.04
N PRO A 8 -3.01 12.27 -6.36
CA PRO A 8 -2.50 12.63 -5.04
C PRO A 8 -2.64 11.50 -4.01
N HIS A 9 -3.81 10.89 -3.91
CA HIS A 9 -4.06 9.80 -2.95
C HIS A 9 -3.25 8.53 -3.28
N LEU A 10 -2.98 8.28 -4.56
CA LEU A 10 -2.12 7.19 -5.03
C LEU A 10 -0.64 7.37 -4.66
N GLN A 11 -0.18 8.63 -4.54
CA GLN A 11 1.22 8.98 -4.29
C GLN A 11 1.50 9.35 -2.83
N SER A 12 0.44 9.67 -2.08
CA SER A 12 0.56 10.14 -0.71
C SER A 12 1.21 9.07 0.20
N PRO A 13 2.20 9.46 1.01
CA PRO A 13 2.85 8.56 1.96
C PRO A 13 1.96 8.22 3.16
N ALA A 14 0.94 9.02 3.48
CA ALA A 14 -0.01 8.73 4.55
C ALA A 14 -1.24 9.64 4.40
N MET A 15 -2.42 9.11 4.73
CA MET A 15 -3.68 9.85 4.70
C MET A 15 -4.58 9.38 5.83
N VAL A 16 -5.40 10.28 6.36
CA VAL A 16 -6.40 9.93 7.39
C VAL A 16 -7.68 9.53 6.67
N VAL A 17 -8.11 8.29 6.89
CA VAL A 17 -9.39 7.76 6.42
C VAL A 17 -10.14 7.24 7.64
N ASP A 18 -11.32 7.81 7.91
CA ASP A 18 -12.14 7.51 9.10
C ASP A 18 -11.37 7.63 10.43
N GLY A 19 -10.53 8.67 10.55
CA GLY A 19 -9.71 8.91 11.74
C GLY A 19 -8.46 8.02 11.86
N VAL A 20 -8.23 7.14 10.89
CA VAL A 20 -7.11 6.20 10.92
C VAL A 20 -6.07 6.56 9.85
N VAL A 21 -4.79 6.57 10.23
CA VAL A 21 -3.69 6.82 9.30
C VAL A 21 -3.44 5.58 8.44
N GLN A 22 -3.71 5.73 7.15
CA GLN A 22 -3.63 4.68 6.15
C GLN A 22 -2.77 5.14 4.95
N ARG A 23 -2.27 4.16 4.19
CA ARG A 23 -1.55 4.36 2.93
C ARG A 23 -2.14 3.45 1.87
N PHE A 24 -2.17 3.92 0.62
CA PHE A 24 -2.63 3.14 -0.52
C PHE A 24 -1.59 2.08 -0.93
N CYS A 25 -1.99 0.81 -1.01
CA CYS A 25 -1.13 -0.27 -1.51
C CYS A 25 -1.31 -0.46 -3.01
N GLN A 26 -0.25 -0.21 -3.80
CA GLN A 26 -0.30 -0.29 -5.26
C GLN A 26 -0.53 -1.70 -5.80
N GLN A 27 -0.12 -2.75 -5.08
CA GLN A 27 -0.33 -4.13 -5.52
C GLN A 27 -1.69 -4.69 -5.07
N CYS A 28 -2.22 -4.23 -3.94
CA CYS A 28 -3.53 -4.68 -3.45
C CYS A 28 -4.70 -3.86 -4.03
N GLY A 29 -4.47 -2.59 -4.38
CA GLY A 29 -5.53 -1.70 -4.82
C GLY A 29 -6.45 -1.18 -3.71
N ARG A 30 -5.99 -1.19 -2.45
CA ARG A 30 -6.77 -0.77 -1.27
C ARG A 30 -5.90 -0.05 -0.25
N PHE A 31 -6.54 0.64 0.69
CA PHE A 31 -5.89 1.27 1.82
C PHE A 31 -5.55 0.26 2.91
N HIS A 32 -4.40 0.46 3.54
CA HIS A 32 -3.83 -0.36 4.60
C HIS A 32 -3.28 0.56 5.69
N LEU A 33 -3.18 0.06 6.92
CA LEU A 33 -2.60 0.85 8.00
C LEU A 33 -1.14 1.19 7.71
N LEU A 34 -0.66 2.35 8.15
CA LEU A 34 0.72 2.77 7.90
C LEU A 34 1.75 1.75 8.41
N ARG A 35 1.46 1.07 9.53
CA ARG A 35 2.30 0.00 10.14
C ARG A 35 2.45 -1.26 9.28
N GLU A 36 1.59 -1.46 8.28
CA GLU A 36 1.66 -2.59 7.34
C GLU A 36 2.66 -2.36 6.20
N PHE A 37 3.31 -1.20 6.16
CA PHE A 37 4.33 -0.85 5.18
C PHE A 37 5.71 -0.79 5.83
N ASP A 38 6.75 -0.98 5.03
CA ASP A 38 8.14 -0.82 5.47
C ASP A 38 8.74 0.40 4.77
N GLY A 39 9.12 1.43 5.55
CA GLY A 39 9.70 2.67 5.05
C GLY A 39 8.85 3.34 3.96
N ASP A 40 9.48 3.69 2.84
CA ASP A 40 8.84 4.38 1.71
C ASP A 40 8.18 3.44 0.70
N LYS A 41 8.11 2.13 1.01
CA LYS A 41 7.48 1.17 0.10
C LYS A 41 5.98 1.47 -0.02
N ARG A 42 5.48 1.40 -1.27
CA ARG A 42 4.06 1.58 -1.63
C ARG A 42 3.29 0.27 -1.76
N ASN A 43 3.91 -0.86 -1.43
CA ASN A 43 3.29 -2.17 -1.32
C ASN A 43 3.33 -2.61 0.14
N CYS A 44 2.23 -3.17 0.65
CA CYS A 44 2.20 -3.66 2.03
C CYS A 44 3.14 -4.88 2.19
N ARG A 45 3.64 -5.06 3.40
CA ARG A 45 4.59 -6.11 3.79
C ARG A 45 4.10 -7.50 3.40
N ALA A 46 2.83 -7.80 3.66
CA ALA A 46 2.22 -9.09 3.33
C ALA A 46 2.31 -9.40 1.83
N ARG A 47 2.08 -8.39 0.97
CA ARG A 47 2.16 -8.59 -0.48
C ARG A 47 3.59 -8.73 -0.98
N LEU A 48 4.51 -7.95 -0.43
CA LEU A 48 5.94 -8.09 -0.71
C LEU A 48 6.48 -9.46 -0.31
N GLN A 49 6.09 -9.98 0.86
CA GLN A 49 6.48 -11.31 1.31
C GLN A 49 5.99 -12.41 0.37
N GLN A 50 4.72 -12.37 -0.05
CA GLN A 50 4.19 -13.33 -1.03
C GLN A 50 4.90 -13.24 -2.38
N HIS A 51 5.18 -12.03 -2.86
CA HIS A 51 5.93 -11.85 -4.10
C HIS A 51 7.35 -12.42 -4.00
N ASN A 52 8.03 -12.16 -2.89
CA ASN A 52 9.39 -12.64 -2.66
C ASN A 52 9.46 -14.16 -2.50
N SER A 53 8.48 -14.80 -1.83
CA SER A 53 8.45 -16.27 -1.70
C SER A 53 8.27 -16.96 -3.06
N ARG A 54 7.47 -16.39 -3.96
CA ARG A 54 7.33 -16.89 -5.34
C ARG A 54 8.61 -16.77 -6.16
N ARG A 55 9.41 -15.72 -5.91
CA ARG A 55 10.70 -15.48 -6.59
C ARG A 55 11.85 -16.35 -6.06
N ARG A 56 11.71 -16.89 -4.85
CA ARG A 56 12.70 -17.78 -4.21
C ARG A 56 12.53 -19.25 -4.61
N LYS A 57 11.45 -19.58 -5.32
CA LYS A 57 11.23 -20.90 -5.95
C LYS A 57 11.77 -20.86 -7.36
#